data_AF-A0A962IG63-F1
#
_entry.id   AF-A0A962IG63-F1
#
_cell.length_a   1.000
_cell.length_b   1.000
_cell.length_c   1.000
_cell.angle_alpha   90.00
_cell.angle_beta   90.00
_cell.angle_gamma   90.00
#
_symmetry.space_group_name_H-M   'P 1'
#
loop_
_entity.id
_entity.type
_entity.pdbx_description
1 polymer ?
#
loop_
_entity_poly.entity_id
_entity_poly.type
_entity_poly.pdbx_seq_one_letter_code
_entity_poly.pdbx_strand_id
1 'polypeptide(L)' 'DLETYRRRIGDQGPLAVDFSTLRRLMRRQLFTVPFENFDVLAGREISLEPADLVNKLVGQQRGGYCYELNGLFAMALSA' A
#
# COMPACT_ATOMS: atom_id res chain seq x y z
N ASP A 1 -6.78 4.73 -7.15
CA ASP A 1 -6.04 5.76 -7.90
C ASP A 1 -4.54 5.58 -7.66
N LEU A 2 -3.77 5.30 -8.72
CA LEU A 2 -2.33 5.05 -8.65
C LEU A 2 -1.56 6.29 -8.16
N GLU A 3 -2.01 7.50 -8.53
CA GLU A 3 -1.33 8.72 -8.12
C GLU A 3 -1.42 8.94 -6.61
N THR A 4 -2.60 8.73 -6.01
CA THR A 4 -2.78 8.82 -4.56
C THR A 4 -1.92 7.79 -3.80
N TYR A 5 -1.79 6.55 -4.30
CA TYR A 5 -0.87 5.57 -3.73
C TYR A 5 0.60 6.04 -3.79
N ARG A 6 1.04 6.56 -4.95
CA ARG A 6 2.40 7.09 -5.12
C ARG A 6 2.68 8.23 -4.16
N ARG A 7 1.69 9.10 -3.93
CA ARG A 7 1.76 10.16 -2.91
C ARG A 7 1.92 9.58 -1.50
N ARG A 8 1.17 8.53 -1.15
CA ARG A 8 1.26 7.86 0.17
C ARG A 8 2.64 7.27 0.45
N ILE A 9 3.32 6.76 -0.56
CA ILE A 9 4.70 6.22 -0.44
C ILE A 9 5.77 7.27 -0.77
N GLY A 10 5.37 8.49 -1.12
CA GLY A 10 6.22 9.58 -1.58
C GLY A 10 7.07 9.28 -2.83
N ASP A 11 6.60 8.40 -3.71
CA ASP A 11 7.26 8.18 -5.00
C ASP A 11 6.87 9.29 -6.00
N GLN A 12 7.89 9.86 -6.64
CA GLN A 12 7.75 10.88 -7.71
C GLN A 12 8.58 10.50 -8.95
N GLY A 13 9.06 9.25 -9.03
CA GLY A 13 9.93 8.80 -10.12
C GLY A 13 9.18 8.53 -11.43
N PRO A 14 9.87 8.33 -12.56
CA PRO A 14 9.23 7.92 -13.80
C PRO A 14 8.60 6.52 -13.67
N LEU A 15 7.41 6.32 -14.23
CA LEU A 15 6.80 4.98 -14.30
C LEU A 15 7.21 4.29 -15.59
N ALA A 16 7.91 3.15 -15.46
CA ALA A 16 8.22 2.24 -16.54
C ALA A 16 7.94 0.80 -16.10
N VAL A 17 7.62 -0.09 -17.04
CA VAL A 17 7.42 -1.52 -16.76
C VAL A 17 8.78 -2.21 -16.73
N ASP A 18 9.57 -1.89 -15.70
CA ASP A 18 10.93 -2.37 -15.55
C ASP A 18 11.28 -2.69 -14.08
N PHE A 19 12.41 -3.40 -13.91
CA PHE A 19 12.88 -3.78 -12.58
C PHE A 19 13.25 -2.56 -11.72
N SER A 20 13.71 -1.48 -12.35
CA SER A 20 14.12 -0.26 -11.64
C SER A 20 12.93 0.40 -10.93
N THR A 21 11.80 0.49 -11.63
CA THR A 21 10.52 1.02 -11.11
C THR A 21 9.96 0.10 -10.03
N LEU A 22 9.88 -1.22 -10.30
CA LEU A 22 9.40 -2.19 -9.31
C LEU A 22 10.18 -2.11 -7.99
N ARG A 23 11.51 -2.15 -8.06
CA ARG A 23 12.39 -2.08 -6.89
C ARG A 23 12.20 -0.78 -6.12
N ARG A 24 12.06 0.35 -6.84
CA ARG A 24 11.84 1.65 -6.21
C ARG A 24 10.51 1.68 -5.47
N LEU A 25 9.41 1.33 -6.13
CA LEU A 25 8.07 1.32 -5.53
C LEU A 25 8.02 0.41 -4.30
N MET A 26 8.56 -0.81 -4.39
CA MET A 26 8.61 -1.74 -3.27
C MET A 26 9.39 -1.17 -2.08
N ARG A 27 10.58 -0.59 -2.32
CA ARG A 27 11.37 0.04 -1.25
C ARG A 27 10.65 1.23 -0.63
N ARG A 28 10.03 2.09 -1.44
CA ARG A 28 9.27 3.24 -0.94
C ARG A 28 8.16 2.76 -0.01
N GLN A 29 7.32 1.82 -0.44
CA GLN A 29 6.25 1.27 0.40
C GLN A 29 6.81 0.70 1.72
N LEU A 30 7.85 -0.12 1.65
CA LEU A 30 8.48 -0.76 2.82
C LEU A 30 8.91 0.24 3.90
N PHE A 31 9.39 1.42 3.50
CA PHE A 31 9.86 2.45 4.44
C PHE A 31 8.78 3.46 4.86
N THR A 32 7.61 3.48 4.21
CA THR A 32 6.58 4.51 4.46
C THR A 32 5.26 3.96 4.99
N VAL A 33 4.92 2.70 4.70
CA VAL A 33 3.68 2.07 5.14
C VAL A 33 4.04 1.05 6.22
N PRO A 34 3.66 1.29 7.49
CA PRO A 34 4.06 0.43 8.58
C PRO A 34 3.37 -0.93 8.50
N PHE A 35 4.10 -1.97 8.90
CA PHE A 35 3.50 -3.25 9.25
C PHE A 35 2.90 -3.13 10.66
N GLU A 36 1.61 -3.39 10.79
CA GLU A 36 0.87 -3.30 12.07
C GLU A 36 -0.31 -4.26 12.12
N ASN A 37 -0.79 -4.55 13.32
CA ASN A 37 -1.92 -5.44 13.60
C ASN A 37 -2.91 -4.85 14.62
N PHE A 38 -3.01 -3.52 14.72
CA PHE A 38 -3.85 -2.83 15.70
C PHE A 38 -5.34 -3.14 15.54
N ASP A 39 -5.85 -3.33 14.33
CA ASP A 39 -7.25 -3.73 14.12
C ASP A 39 -7.51 -5.14 14.65
N VAL A 40 -6.57 -6.07 14.46
CA VAL A 40 -6.66 -7.43 15.01
C VAL A 40 -6.67 -7.38 16.54
N LEU A 41 -5.77 -6.59 17.14
CA LEU A 41 -5.70 -6.40 18.59
C LEU A 41 -6.98 -5.74 19.15
N ALA A 42 -7.60 -4.86 18.37
CA ALA A 42 -8.86 -4.21 18.73
C ALA A 42 -10.11 -5.07 18.43
N GLY A 43 -9.95 -6.31 17.96
CA GLY A 43 -11.06 -7.20 17.60
C GLY A 43 -11.91 -6.69 16.43
N ARG A 44 -11.35 -5.83 15.57
CA ARG A 44 -12.03 -5.31 14.37
C ARG A 44 -11.85 -6.28 13.22
N GLU A 45 -12.89 -6.43 12.42
CA GLU A 45 -12.81 -7.20 11.18
C GLU A 45 -11.85 -6.54 10.19
N ILE A 46 -11.08 -7.38 9.49
CA ILE A 46 -10.16 -6.94 8.44
C ILE A 46 -10.83 -7.16 7.09
N SER A 47 -11.11 -6.08 6.38
CA SER A 47 -11.59 -6.13 4.99
C SER A 47 -10.41 -6.18 4.02
N LEU A 48 -10.47 -7.09 3.06
CA LEU A 48 -9.54 -7.17 1.92
C LEU A 48 -10.18 -6.64 0.63
N GLU A 49 -11.36 -6.04 0.70
CA GLU A 49 -11.97 -5.41 -0.48
C GLU A 49 -11.11 -4.24 -0.96
N PRO A 50 -10.89 -4.09 -2.29
CA PRO A 50 -9.99 -3.07 -2.83
C PRO A 50 -10.25 -1.65 -2.33
N ALA A 51 -11.53 -1.25 -2.23
CA ALA A 51 -11.91 0.07 -1.79
C ALA A 51 -11.54 0.32 -0.31
N ASP A 52 -11.74 -0.67 0.55
CA ASP A 52 -11.44 -0.58 1.97
C ASP A 52 -9.93 -0.55 2.23
N LEU A 53 -9.17 -1.40 1.51
CA LEU A 53 -7.71 -1.41 1.57
C LEU A 53 -7.12 -0.04 1.19
N VAL A 54 -7.57 0.54 0.09
CA VAL A 54 -7.11 1.86 -0.35
C VAL A 54 -7.52 2.93 0.65
N ASN A 55 -8.76 2.92 1.12
CA ASN A 55 -9.21 3.89 2.12
C ASN A 55 -8.39 3.81 3.41
N LYS A 56 -8.15 2.62 3.94
CA LYS A 56 -7.38 2.41 5.17
C LYS A 56 -5.90 2.81 5.01
N LEU A 57 -5.22 2.23 4.02
CA LEU A 57 -3.76 2.34 3.91
C LEU A 57 -3.30 3.64 3.27
N VAL A 58 -4.09 4.17 2.33
CA VAL A 58 -3.78 5.39 1.57
C VAL A 58 -4.54 6.59 2.14
N GLY A 59 -5.86 6.48 2.28
CA GLY A 59 -6.72 7.59 2.74
C GLY A 59 -6.49 7.97 4.20
N GLN A 60 -6.59 6.99 5.10
CA GLN A 60 -6.38 7.15 6.54
C GLN A 60 -4.89 7.05 6.94
N GLN A 61 -4.01 6.80 5.96
CA GLN A 61 -2.56 6.65 6.12
C GLN A 61 -2.13 5.62 7.18
N ARG A 62 -2.95 4.59 7.41
CA ARG A 62 -2.63 3.52 8.35
C ARG A 62 -1.64 2.51 7.77
N GLY A 63 -1.24 1.56 8.60
CA GLY A 63 -0.53 0.35 8.18
C GLY A 63 -1.47 -0.83 8.04
N GLY A 64 -0.89 -2.01 7.89
CA GLY A 64 -1.62 -3.28 7.91
C GLY A 64 -0.66 -4.46 7.99
N TYR A 65 -1.21 -5.66 8.02
CA TYR A 65 -0.42 -6.89 8.00
C TYR A 65 -0.13 -7.37 6.56
N CYS A 66 0.38 -8.59 6.40
CA CYS A 66 0.87 -9.08 5.11
C CYS A 66 -0.18 -9.07 3.98
N TYR A 67 -1.42 -9.49 4.23
CA TYR A 67 -2.45 -9.53 3.17
C TYR A 67 -2.86 -8.14 2.70
N GLU A 68 -2.97 -7.19 3.62
CA GLU A 68 -3.32 -5.79 3.30
C GLU A 68 -2.20 -5.09 2.51
N LEU A 69 -0.95 -5.19 3.00
CA LEU A 69 0.19 -4.52 2.37
C LEU A 69 0.53 -5.10 1.00
N ASN A 70 0.48 -6.42 0.85
CA ASN A 70 0.72 -7.08 -0.43
C ASN A 70 -0.45 -6.88 -1.39
N GLY A 71 -1.70 -6.87 -0.88
CA GLY A 71 -2.88 -6.54 -1.67
C GLY A 71 -2.80 -5.14 -2.25
N LEU A 72 -2.46 -4.14 -1.44
CA LEU A 72 -2.24 -2.78 -1.91
C LEU A 72 -1.15 -2.70 -2.98
N PHE A 73 -0.02 -3.37 -2.74
CA PHE A 73 1.10 -3.36 -3.69
C PHE A 73 0.72 -4.02 -5.02
N ALA A 74 0.02 -5.16 -4.99
CA ALA A 74 -0.45 -5.85 -6.18
C ALA A 74 -1.43 -5.00 -7.00
N MET A 75 -2.35 -4.29 -6.33
CA MET A 75 -3.25 -3.33 -6.99
C MET A 75 -2.47 -2.20 -7.67
N ALA A 76 -1.44 -1.65 -7.00
CA ALA A 76 -0.62 -0.60 -7.58
C ALA A 76 0.20 -1.06 -8.80
N LEU A 77 0.65 -2.32 -8.82
CA LEU A 77 1.38 -2.89 -9.97
C LEU A 77 0.48 -3.22 -11.16
N SER A 78 -0.82 -3.37 -10.94
CA SER A 78 -1.81 -3.73 -11.97
C SER A 78 -2.60 -2.53 -12.52
N ALA A 79 -2.33 -1.34 -11.98
CA ALA A 79 -3.01 -0.09 -12.34
C ALA A 79 -2.34 0.65 -13.52
#